data_AF-A0A2P5NC38-F1
#
_entry.id   AF-A0A2P5NC38-F1
#
_cell.length_a   1.000
_cell.length_b   1.000
_cell.length_c   1.000
_cell.angle_alpha   90.00
_cell.angle_beta   90.00
_cell.angle_gamma   90.00
#
_symmetry.space_group_name_H-M   'P 1'
#
loop_
_entity.id
_entity.type
_entity.pdbx_description
1 polymer ?
#
loop_
_entity_poly.entity_id
_entity_poly.type
_entity_poly.pdbx_seq_one_letter_code
_entity_poly.pdbx_strand_id
1 'polypeptide(L)'
;MPELFIAIALVILGLTLIVMAIIVLNLQRGFDQLKADYDTLTTRLQRHNDDVAGLCSAAVAVDRRLATAESRLARLADDMTAKPQPTNIEAVGEDEAAQAPSYDQAIQMIRRGGDADALVKHCGLTHDEAMLLVRLHGRP
;
A
#
# COMPACT_ATOMS: atom_id res chain seq x y z
N MET A 1 -23.66 -40.22 -86.45
CA MET A 1 -23.32 -38.79 -86.19
C MET A 1 -23.92 -38.26 -84.88
N PRO A 2 -25.18 -38.53 -84.48
CA PRO A 2 -25.76 -37.92 -83.26
C PRO A 2 -25.19 -38.47 -81.94
N GLU A 3 -24.87 -39.77 -81.87
CA GLU A 3 -24.30 -40.42 -80.68
C GLU A 3 -23.00 -39.75 -80.19
N LEU A 4 -22.16 -39.30 -81.12
CA LEU A 4 -20.88 -38.66 -80.80
C LEU A 4 -21.07 -37.25 -80.21
N PHE A 5 -22.09 -36.51 -80.66
CA PHE A 5 -22.46 -35.22 -80.08
C PHE A 5 -22.99 -35.36 -78.64
N ILE A 6 -23.81 -36.38 -78.38
CA ILE A 6 -24.36 -36.64 -77.04
C ILE A 6 -23.23 -37.01 -76.06
N ALA A 7 -22.29 -37.86 -76.49
CA ALA A 7 -21.13 -38.22 -75.68
C ALA A 7 -20.26 -37.00 -75.31
N ILE A 8 -19.99 -36.11 -76.27
CA ILE A 8 -19.21 -34.88 -76.01
C ILE A 8 -19.96 -33.96 -75.03
N ALA A 9 -21.28 -33.78 -75.20
CA ALA A 9 -22.08 -32.95 -74.31
C ALA A 9 -22.07 -33.46 -72.85
N LEU A 10 -22.15 -34.78 -72.65
CA LEU A 10 -22.06 -35.40 -71.31
C LEU A 10 -20.68 -35.20 -70.68
N VAL A 11 -19.60 -35.31 -71.45
CA VAL A 11 -18.24 -35.06 -70.95
C VAL A 11 -18.09 -33.60 -70.51
N ILE A 12 -18.55 -32.65 -71.31
CA ILE A 12 -18.49 -31.22 -70.97
C ILE A 12 -19.30 -30.94 -69.70
N LEU A 13 -20.51 -31.48 -69.59
CA LEU A 13 -21.37 -31.33 -68.41
C LEU A 13 -20.72 -31.92 -67.15
N GLY A 14 -20.08 -33.09 -67.26
CA GLY A 14 -19.33 -33.67 -66.15
C GLY A 14 -18.17 -32.77 -65.72
N LEU A 15 -17.43 -32.21 -66.70
CA LEU A 15 -16.28 -31.36 -66.45
C LEU A 15 -16.67 -30.04 -65.78
N THR A 16 -17.78 -29.42 -66.20
CA THR A 16 -18.29 -28.19 -65.56
C THR A 16 -18.76 -28.43 -64.13
N LEU A 17 -19.42 -29.56 -63.85
CA LEU A 17 -19.82 -29.95 -62.49
C LEU A 17 -18.61 -30.17 -61.58
N ILE A 18 -17.55 -30.81 -62.08
CA ILE A 18 -16.31 -31.01 -61.32
C ILE A 18 -15.66 -29.67 -60.99
N VAL A 19 -15.55 -28.77 -61.97
CA VAL A 19 -14.99 -27.43 -61.76
C VAL A 19 -15.81 -26.64 -60.73
N MET A 20 -17.15 -26.68 -60.85
CA MET A 20 -18.02 -26.02 -59.88
C MET A 20 -17.83 -26.58 -58.46
N ALA A 21 -17.75 -27.91 -58.31
CA ALA A 21 -17.51 -28.54 -57.02
C ALA A 21 -16.16 -28.10 -56.41
N ILE A 22 -15.10 -28.01 -57.22
CA ILE A 22 -13.79 -27.53 -56.77
C ILE A 22 -13.87 -26.07 -56.28
N ILE A 23 -14.59 -25.19 -57.01
CA ILE A 23 -14.75 -23.79 -56.60
C ILE A 23 -15.49 -23.70 -55.26
N VAL A 24 -16.61 -24.43 -55.11
CA VAL A 24 -17.40 -24.44 -53.86
C VAL A 24 -16.57 -24.95 -52.69
N LEU A 25 -15.78 -26.02 -52.88
CA LEU A 25 -14.90 -26.55 -51.82
C LEU A 25 -13.83 -25.55 -51.40
N ASN A 26 -13.21 -24.84 -52.36
CA ASN A 26 -12.24 -23.81 -52.03
C ASN A 26 -12.89 -22.62 -51.30
N LEU A 27 -14.11 -22.24 -51.70
CA LEU A 27 -14.84 -21.15 -51.08
C LEU A 27 -15.26 -21.50 -49.64
N GLN A 28 -15.72 -22.73 -49.41
CA GLN A 28 -16.03 -23.24 -48.06
C GLN A 28 -14.78 -23.26 -47.18
N ARG A 29 -13.65 -23.78 -47.68
CA ARG A 29 -12.38 -23.77 -46.94
C ARG A 29 -11.92 -22.36 -46.58
N GLY A 30 -12.06 -21.40 -47.50
CA GLY A 30 -11.74 -20.00 -47.24
C GLY A 30 -12.67 -19.39 -46.19
N PHE A 31 -13.97 -19.71 -46.24
CA PHE A 31 -14.94 -19.22 -45.27
C PHE A 31 -14.69 -19.80 -43.86
N ASP A 32 -14.32 -21.06 -43.76
CA ASP A 32 -13.98 -21.72 -42.49
C ASP A 32 -12.71 -21.12 -41.87
N GLN A 33 -11.69 -20.82 -42.68
CA GLN A 33 -10.49 -20.14 -42.20
C GLN A 33 -10.82 -18.74 -41.69
N LEU A 34 -11.61 -17.96 -42.46
CA LEU A 34 -12.00 -16.62 -42.06
C LEU A 34 -12.84 -16.63 -40.77
N LYS A 35 -13.70 -17.64 -40.60
CA LYS A 35 -14.48 -17.83 -39.39
C LYS A 35 -13.61 -18.19 -38.19
N ALA A 36 -12.62 -19.05 -38.37
CA ALA A 36 -11.67 -19.40 -37.31
C ALA A 36 -10.83 -18.18 -36.89
N ASP A 37 -10.36 -17.38 -37.85
CA ASP A 37 -9.62 -16.15 -37.56
C ASP A 37 -10.49 -15.14 -36.79
N TYR A 38 -11.74 -14.98 -37.20
CA TYR A 38 -12.68 -14.12 -36.49
C TYR A 38 -12.91 -14.58 -35.05
N ASP A 39 -13.10 -15.87 -34.82
CA ASP A 39 -13.36 -16.45 -33.49
C ASP A 39 -12.13 -16.38 -32.57
N THR A 40 -10.93 -16.54 -33.13
CA THR A 40 -9.70 -16.31 -32.35
C THR A 40 -9.53 -14.84 -31.98
N LEU A 41 -9.90 -13.91 -32.86
CA LEU A 41 -9.80 -12.48 -32.60
C LEU A 41 -10.80 -12.02 -31.55
N THR A 42 -12.06 -12.49 -31.62
CA THR A 42 -13.08 -12.20 -30.59
C THR A 42 -12.67 -12.74 -29.23
N THR A 43 -12.15 -13.97 -29.18
CA THR A 43 -11.66 -14.58 -27.93
C THR A 43 -10.50 -13.79 -27.33
N ARG A 44 -9.55 -13.31 -28.16
CA ARG A 44 -8.46 -12.45 -27.72
C ARG A 44 -8.96 -11.10 -27.20
N LEU A 45 -9.91 -10.48 -27.91
CA LEU A 45 -10.52 -9.21 -27.48
C LEU A 45 -11.22 -9.36 -26.13
N GLN A 46 -11.95 -10.45 -25.95
CA GLN A 46 -12.67 -10.72 -24.70
C GLN A 46 -11.70 -10.91 -23.54
N ARG A 47 -10.63 -11.69 -23.74
CA ARG A 47 -9.57 -11.86 -22.74
C ARG A 47 -8.88 -10.54 -22.37
N HIS A 48 -8.59 -9.70 -23.36
CA HIS A 48 -8.02 -8.37 -23.11
C HIS A 48 -9.00 -7.47 -22.33
N ASN A 49 -10.29 -7.55 -22.61
CA ASN A 49 -11.30 -6.79 -21.88
C ASN A 49 -11.41 -7.27 -20.42
N ASP A 50 -11.40 -8.59 -20.19
CA ASP A 50 -11.38 -9.18 -18.86
C ASP A 50 -10.12 -8.79 -18.08
N ASP A 51 -8.95 -8.80 -18.73
CA ASP A 51 -7.69 -8.35 -18.13
C ASP A 51 -7.75 -6.86 -17.76
N VAL A 52 -8.30 -6.00 -18.62
CA VAL A 52 -8.49 -4.56 -18.33
C VAL A 52 -9.45 -4.36 -17.15
N ALA A 53 -10.55 -5.11 -17.10
CA ALA A 53 -11.49 -5.07 -15.97
C ALA A 53 -10.82 -5.54 -14.66
N GLY A 54 -9.98 -6.58 -14.74
CA GLY A 54 -9.18 -7.07 -13.62
C GLY A 54 -8.14 -6.05 -13.15
N LEU A 55 -7.38 -5.45 -14.07
CA LEU A 55 -6.40 -4.40 -13.78
C LEU A 55 -7.07 -3.16 -13.17
N CYS A 56 -8.22 -2.75 -13.68
CA CYS A 56 -8.97 -1.62 -13.14
C CYS A 56 -9.48 -1.91 -11.72
N SER A 57 -9.98 -3.12 -11.48
CA SER A 57 -10.37 -3.58 -10.14
C SER A 57 -9.19 -3.62 -9.17
N ALA A 58 -8.02 -4.07 -9.65
CA ALA A 58 -6.78 -4.07 -8.86
C ALA A 58 -6.31 -2.64 -8.56
N ALA A 59 -6.36 -1.72 -9.52
CA ALA A 59 -6.02 -0.31 -9.34
C ALA A 59 -6.93 0.34 -8.28
N VAL A 60 -8.25 0.14 -8.37
CA VAL A 60 -9.20 0.63 -7.35
C VAL A 60 -8.89 0.04 -5.96
N ALA A 61 -8.51 -1.23 -5.89
CA ALA A 61 -8.11 -1.85 -4.62
C ALA A 61 -6.82 -1.24 -4.06
N VAL A 62 -5.85 -0.90 -4.91
CA VAL A 62 -4.61 -0.21 -4.54
C VAL A 62 -4.92 1.21 -4.05
N ASP A 63 -5.75 1.97 -4.76
CA ASP A 63 -6.14 3.34 -4.36
C ASP A 63 -6.80 3.34 -2.98
N ARG A 64 -7.70 2.39 -2.72
CA ARG A 64 -8.32 2.25 -1.39
C ARG A 64 -7.27 1.96 -0.32
N ARG A 65 -6.34 1.05 -0.58
CA ARG A 65 -5.26 0.72 0.36
C ARG A 65 -4.36 1.93 0.61
N LEU A 66 -4.03 2.69 -0.42
CA LEU A 66 -3.23 3.90 -0.32
C LEU A 66 -3.94 4.97 0.53
N ALA A 67 -5.22 5.24 0.28
CA ALA A 67 -6.02 6.16 1.10
C ALA A 67 -6.09 5.71 2.58
N THR A 68 -6.20 4.41 2.84
CA THR A 68 -6.13 3.91 4.23
C THR A 68 -4.74 4.05 4.85
N ALA A 69 -3.67 3.94 4.07
CA ALA A 69 -2.31 4.14 4.55
C ALA A 69 -2.05 5.62 4.85
N GLU A 70 -2.45 6.52 3.96
CA GLU A 70 -2.36 7.97 4.15
C GLU A 70 -3.11 8.43 5.40
N SER A 71 -4.35 7.97 5.59
CA SER A 71 -5.12 8.32 6.80
C SER A 71 -4.49 7.80 8.10
N ARG A 72 -3.84 6.63 8.06
CA ARG A 72 -3.07 6.12 9.21
C ARG A 72 -1.81 6.94 9.48
N LEU A 73 -1.10 7.33 8.43
CA LEU A 73 0.07 8.20 8.55
C LEU A 73 -0.32 9.59 9.07
N ALA A 74 -1.42 10.15 8.59
CA ALA A 74 -1.96 11.42 9.08
C ALA A 74 -2.30 11.34 10.57
N ARG A 75 -2.96 10.27 11.03
CA ARG A 75 -3.24 10.05 12.45
C ARG A 75 -1.97 9.89 13.28
N LEU A 76 -0.99 9.15 12.78
CA LEU A 76 0.28 8.97 13.49
C LEU A 76 1.09 10.27 13.57
N ALA A 77 1.05 11.08 12.50
CA ALA A 77 1.64 12.41 12.51
C ALA A 77 0.94 13.32 13.52
N ASP A 78 -0.40 13.29 13.56
CA ASP A 78 -1.21 14.05 14.51
C ASP A 78 -0.92 13.62 15.96
N ASP A 79 -0.85 12.31 16.24
CA ASP A 79 -0.45 11.76 17.54
C ASP A 79 0.99 12.18 17.93
N MET A 80 1.92 12.26 16.97
CA MET A 80 3.28 12.72 17.24
C MET A 80 3.36 14.22 17.48
N THR A 81 2.51 15.03 16.85
CA THR A 81 2.41 16.48 17.13
C THR A 81 1.59 16.78 18.39
N ALA A 82 0.63 15.93 18.73
CA ALA A 82 -0.17 16.02 19.95
C ALA A 82 0.59 15.52 21.19
N LYS A 83 1.62 14.68 21.00
CA LYS A 83 2.60 14.38 22.05
C LYS A 83 3.45 15.64 22.23
N PRO A 84 3.39 16.33 23.37
CA PRO A 84 4.15 17.55 23.57
C PRO A 84 5.63 17.21 23.38
N GLN A 85 6.23 17.83 22.38
CA GLN A 85 7.65 18.06 22.32
C GLN A 85 8.05 18.63 23.70
N PRO A 86 9.01 18.05 24.45
CA PRO A 86 9.57 18.71 25.62
C PRO A 86 10.47 19.86 25.15
N THR A 87 9.85 20.85 24.51
CA THR A 87 10.38 22.18 24.24
C THR A 87 9.57 23.13 25.10
N ASN A 88 9.83 23.08 26.39
CA ASN A 88 9.73 24.23 27.29
C ASN A 88 10.45 23.82 28.57
N ILE A 89 11.74 24.15 28.58
CA ILE A 89 12.33 24.82 29.73
C ILE A 89 11.41 26.03 30.00
N GLU A 90 10.94 26.13 31.24
CA GLU A 90 10.20 27.25 31.83
C GLU A 90 8.67 27.31 31.57
N ALA A 91 7.96 27.52 32.69
CA ALA A 91 6.54 27.82 32.85
C ALA A 91 5.54 26.66 32.65
N VAL A 92 5.57 25.67 33.55
CA VAL A 92 4.35 24.98 33.97
C VAL A 92 3.94 25.55 35.31
N GLY A 93 2.81 26.27 35.28
CA GLY A 93 2.19 26.88 36.44
C GLY A 93 1.84 25.86 37.50
N GLU A 94 2.01 26.33 38.73
CA GLU A 94 1.36 25.87 39.94
C GLU A 94 -0.11 25.53 39.65
N ASP A 95 -0.48 24.25 39.73
CA ASP A 95 -1.36 23.78 40.80
C ASP A 95 -1.69 22.28 40.66
N GLU A 96 -1.27 21.55 41.70
CA GLU A 96 -1.84 20.29 42.17
C GLU A 96 -1.69 19.02 41.32
N ALA A 97 -0.50 18.42 41.37
CA ALA A 97 -0.38 16.97 41.54
C ALA A 97 0.80 16.63 42.49
N ALA A 98 0.44 16.48 43.77
CA ALA A 98 1.14 15.65 44.75
C ALA A 98 2.65 15.90 44.98
N GLN A 99 2.96 16.76 45.95
CA GLN A 99 4.06 16.61 46.93
C GLN A 99 5.33 15.90 46.43
N ALA A 100 5.87 16.32 45.28
CA ALA A 100 7.24 16.00 44.93
C ALA A 100 8.13 16.99 45.71
N PRO A 101 9.04 16.53 46.59
CA PRO A 101 9.97 17.43 47.26
C PRO A 101 10.75 18.18 46.18
N SER A 102 10.83 19.51 46.28
CA SER A 102 11.49 20.32 45.26
C SER A 102 12.99 20.01 45.29
N TYR A 103 13.41 19.11 44.39
CA TYR A 103 14.81 18.75 44.20
C TYR A 103 15.69 19.99 43.96
N ASP A 104 15.13 21.05 43.41
CA ASP A 104 15.79 22.35 43.26
C ASP A 104 16.24 22.97 44.60
N GLN A 105 15.44 22.82 45.66
CA GLN A 105 15.81 23.30 47.00
C GLN A 105 16.95 22.46 47.58
N ALA A 106 16.91 21.14 47.39
CA ALA A 106 17.98 20.22 47.78
C ALA A 106 19.29 20.53 47.06
N ILE A 107 19.23 20.79 45.74
CA ILE A 107 20.40 21.16 44.91
C ILE A 107 20.97 22.52 45.35
N GLN A 108 20.12 23.51 45.65
CA GLN A 108 20.58 24.81 46.16
C GLN A 108 21.25 24.67 47.53
N MET A 109 20.74 23.79 48.39
CA MET A 109 21.31 23.51 49.71
C MET A 109 22.68 22.82 49.61
N ILE A 110 22.83 21.83 48.72
CA ILE A 110 24.13 21.20 48.43
C ILE A 110 25.14 22.23 47.89
N ARG A 111 24.71 23.11 46.97
CA ARG A 111 25.57 24.18 46.42
C ARG A 111 26.03 25.19 47.47
N ARG A 112 25.30 25.32 48.58
CA ARG A 112 25.67 26.15 49.75
C ARG A 112 26.51 25.39 50.79
N GLY A 113 26.86 24.13 50.53
CA GLY A 113 27.68 23.29 51.41
C GLY A 113 26.87 22.46 52.43
N GLY A 114 25.57 22.26 52.20
CA GLY A 114 24.74 21.39 53.05
C GLY A 114 25.13 19.92 52.94
N ASP A 115 25.05 19.20 54.06
CA ASP A 115 25.29 17.77 54.15
C ASP A 115 24.03 16.93 53.89
N ALA A 116 24.21 15.62 53.71
CA ALA A 116 23.10 14.71 53.40
C ALA A 116 22.02 14.70 54.50
N ASP A 117 22.41 14.86 55.77
CA ASP A 117 21.47 14.90 56.90
C ASP A 117 20.61 16.17 56.89
N ALA A 118 21.16 17.32 56.49
CA ALA A 118 20.38 18.54 56.30
C ALA A 118 19.33 18.37 55.19
N LEU A 119 19.66 17.67 54.11
CA LEU A 119 18.74 17.42 52.99
C LEU A 119 17.58 16.49 53.38
N VAL A 120 17.86 15.42 54.14
CA VAL A 120 16.83 14.52 54.67
C VAL A 120 15.86 15.30 55.56
N LYS A 121 16.39 16.16 56.45
CA LYS A 121 15.58 16.90 57.42
C LYS A 121 14.78 18.06 56.81
N HIS A 122 15.37 18.81 55.88
CA HIS A 122 14.75 20.02 55.34
C HIS A 122 13.97 19.80 54.05
N CYS A 123 14.37 18.82 53.24
CA CYS A 123 13.75 18.56 51.95
C CYS A 123 12.94 17.25 51.93
N GLY A 124 12.95 16.46 53.02
CA GLY A 124 12.15 15.24 53.15
C GLY A 124 12.62 14.09 52.28
N LEU A 125 13.88 14.13 51.82
CA LEU A 125 14.47 13.07 51.00
C LEU A 125 14.82 11.86 51.86
N THR A 126 14.87 10.69 51.23
CA THR A 126 15.48 9.51 51.88
C THR A 126 16.99 9.69 51.99
N HIS A 127 17.61 9.02 52.98
CA HIS A 127 19.05 9.15 53.23
C HIS A 127 19.90 8.76 52.01
N ASP A 128 19.48 7.72 51.29
CA ASP A 128 20.15 7.26 50.07
C ASP A 128 20.01 8.28 48.92
N GLU A 129 18.84 8.90 48.76
CA GLU A 129 18.63 9.96 47.75
C GLU A 129 19.44 11.22 48.07
N ALA A 130 19.52 11.63 49.33
CA ALA A 130 20.32 12.78 49.76
C ALA A 130 21.82 12.54 49.52
N MET A 131 22.32 11.34 49.82
CA MET A 131 23.73 10.98 49.60
C MET A 131 24.09 10.92 48.10
N LEU A 132 23.18 10.42 47.26
CA LEU A 132 23.32 10.46 45.80
C LEU A 132 23.42 11.90 45.28
N LEU A 133 22.55 12.79 45.75
CA LEU A 133 22.56 14.20 45.33
C LEU A 133 23.80 14.95 45.78
N VAL A 134 24.27 14.73 47.02
CA VAL A 134 25.54 15.31 47.51
C VAL A 134 26.71 14.83 46.66
N ARG A 135 26.71 13.57 46.20
CA ARG A 135 27.79 13.03 45.36
C ARG A 135 27.77 13.55 43.93
N LEU A 136 26.58 13.80 43.38
CA LEU A 136 26.40 14.26 41.99
C LEU A 136 26.53 15.79 41.85
N HIS A 137 26.09 16.54 42.86
CA HIS A 137 26.04 18.01 42.85
C HIS A 137 26.95 18.67 43.89
N GLY A 138 27.57 17.90 44.77
CA GLY A 138 28.67 18.38 45.60
C GLY A 138 29.80 18.82 44.69
N ARG A 139 30.17 20.09 44.78
CA ARG A 139 31.39 20.59 44.14
C ARG A 139 32.58 19.74 44.62
N PRO A 140 33.59 19.48 43.77
CA PRO A 140 34.85 18.88 44.23
C PRO A 140 35.50 19.72 45.33
#